data_AF-A0A960Y6Z3-F1
#
_entry.id   AF-A0A960Y6Z3-F1
#
_cell.length_a   1.000
_cell.length_b   1.000
_cell.length_c   1.000
_cell.angle_alpha   90.00
_cell.angle_beta   90.00
_cell.angle_gamma   90.00
#
_symmetry.space_group_name_H-M   'P 1'
#
loop_
_entity.id
_entity.type
_entity.pdbx_description
1 polymer ?
#
loop_
_entity_poly.entity_id
_entity_poly.type
_entity_poly.pdbx_seq_one_letter_code
_entity_poly.pdbx_strand_id
1 'polypeptide(L)'
;MRDVVRSRRTPSRSDLHLSIGGTLMRKFLCAILAVGLLAGPAAAQVTDFDSFGLTSVNYQGVGGTTVTPGGYTVPDPYGSLWTVADEWGNPPLVALDEGVVDDGTGNKVWRISNAVTQTGYSNLPFSLSSPLAAGESTAALWNDRGDDHTAPLTPPLPRATAATPYFHASLRFKSATGTPQAGLALSLSPGPRQGNIRSAFVSISDNGATGLDVGFYDTDAIGGFISTTLATDLSYSDWHELDIYITFADGLNGDASGNDVVSIQLDGNTVHQGTTWETYYALYPGSFPQNPYAADALMFRVAGTAQPGLSGGGLFIDDVLIDNEPYPAVHNLDQDTYYSSIQAAIDAANPGETIDIEAGTYNENLIVNKSLTLLGANADAVCGARGAESVISPASGLPVSITADDVVFNGFEVTTAAHQYGIILSGTSNVEVVHNNVHDINSSATPVIANTYGIYYSVPNGDANSNVTIADNCIDSIASSNVTGSSCAAIGILQSTSTGTLSDLVIARNTITDVNVNTGSWPTGKIAYGMILNTGSSGYLTTTGKIIDV
;
A
#
# COMPACT_ATOMS: atom_id res chain seq x y z
N MET A 1 15.92 -40.11 59.29
CA MET A 1 14.58 -40.71 59.48
C MET A 1 13.60 -39.56 59.64
N ARG A 2 12.62 -39.46 58.72
CA ARG A 2 11.32 -38.77 58.87
C ARG A 2 11.36 -37.25 59.10
N ASP A 3 10.54 -36.40 58.50
CA ASP A 3 9.43 -36.59 57.56
C ASP A 3 9.23 -35.29 56.75
N VAL A 4 8.64 -35.52 55.58
CA VAL A 4 8.29 -34.60 54.50
C VAL A 4 7.21 -33.60 54.93
N VAL A 5 7.42 -32.30 54.67
CA VAL A 5 6.35 -31.29 54.64
C VAL A 5 6.22 -30.79 53.20
N ARG A 6 5.04 -31.07 52.61
CA ARG A 6 4.62 -30.70 51.26
C ARG A 6 4.51 -29.18 51.12
N SER A 7 5.20 -28.60 50.13
CA SER A 7 4.93 -27.24 49.65
C SER A 7 3.78 -27.27 48.64
N ARG A 8 2.80 -26.38 48.80
CA ARG A 8 1.86 -26.01 47.74
C ARG A 8 2.52 -24.93 46.90
N ARG A 9 2.99 -25.29 45.71
CA ARG A 9 3.31 -24.33 44.63
C ARG A 9 2.06 -24.11 43.78
N THR A 10 1.69 -22.84 43.64
CA THR A 10 0.96 -22.30 42.49
C THR A 10 1.73 -22.60 41.19
N PRO A 11 1.09 -23.00 40.08
CA PRO A 11 1.78 -23.10 38.81
C PRO A 11 1.93 -21.69 38.20
N SER A 12 3.18 -21.27 38.00
CA SER A 12 3.54 -20.19 37.10
C SER A 12 3.29 -20.64 35.66
N ARG A 13 2.82 -19.70 34.82
CA ARG A 13 2.71 -19.82 33.37
C ARG A 13 4.02 -20.37 32.81
N SER A 14 3.94 -21.46 32.06
CA SER A 14 5.02 -22.00 31.27
C SER A 14 5.14 -21.20 29.97
N ASP A 15 6.33 -20.66 29.76
CA ASP A 15 6.79 -20.03 28.53
C ASP A 15 6.61 -20.98 27.33
N LEU A 16 5.85 -20.53 26.34
CA LEU A 16 5.85 -21.10 25.00
C LEU A 16 6.78 -20.23 24.16
N HIS A 17 8.06 -20.60 24.09
CA HIS A 17 8.98 -20.11 23.08
C HIS A 17 8.51 -20.62 21.71
N LEU A 18 7.92 -19.76 20.90
CA LEU A 18 7.73 -19.99 19.47
C LEU A 18 8.78 -19.17 18.72
N SER A 19 9.83 -19.86 18.28
CA SER A 19 10.81 -19.33 17.34
C SER A 19 10.19 -19.37 15.94
N ILE A 20 9.69 -18.23 15.45
CA ILE A 20 9.38 -18.04 14.03
C ILE A 20 10.45 -17.13 13.47
N GLY A 21 11.27 -17.67 12.58
CA GLY A 21 12.13 -16.88 11.69
C GLY A 21 11.41 -16.65 10.36
N GLY A 22 11.60 -15.46 9.78
CA GLY A 22 11.37 -15.19 8.37
C GLY A 22 9.94 -14.84 7.97
N THR A 23 9.64 -13.54 7.97
CA THR A 23 8.95 -12.80 6.89
C THR A 23 7.60 -13.31 6.33
N LEU A 24 6.73 -13.95 7.11
CA LEU A 24 5.35 -14.21 6.67
C LEU A 24 4.36 -14.07 7.84
N MET A 25 3.22 -13.43 7.57
CA MET A 25 2.15 -12.97 8.49
C MET A 25 2.38 -11.63 9.19
N ARG A 26 1.99 -10.54 8.50
CA ARG A 26 1.60 -9.27 9.16
C ARG A 26 0.23 -8.72 8.76
N LYS A 27 -0.46 -9.29 7.77
CA LYS A 27 -1.90 -9.05 7.55
C LYS A 27 -2.66 -10.28 8.08
N PHE A 28 -3.80 -10.08 8.74
CA PHE A 28 -4.67 -11.06 9.43
C PHE A 28 -4.49 -11.27 10.95
N LEU A 29 -5.03 -10.32 11.72
CA LEU A 29 -5.70 -10.65 12.98
C LEU A 29 -6.91 -9.72 13.21
N CYS A 30 -7.99 -9.89 12.45
CA CYS A 30 -9.27 -9.22 12.74
C CYS A 30 -10.08 -10.08 13.72
N ALA A 31 -10.09 -9.71 15.01
CA ALA A 31 -10.95 -10.31 16.02
C ALA A 31 -11.90 -9.25 16.61
N ILE A 32 -13.19 -9.47 16.33
CA ILE A 32 -14.38 -8.72 16.72
C ILE A 32 -14.36 -8.27 18.20
N LEU A 33 -14.46 -6.95 18.44
CA LEU A 33 -15.32 -6.36 19.48
C LEU A 33 -15.48 -4.84 19.25
N ALA A 34 -16.61 -4.39 18.70
CA ALA A 34 -16.94 -2.96 18.63
C ALA A 34 -18.35 -2.69 19.20
N VAL A 35 -18.41 -1.80 20.19
CA VAL A 35 -19.61 -1.03 20.54
C VAL A 35 -19.21 0.44 20.50
N GLY A 36 -19.76 1.20 19.55
CA GLY A 36 -19.64 2.66 19.52
C GLY A 36 -19.86 3.24 18.12
N LEU A 37 -20.97 3.96 17.94
CA LEU A 37 -21.37 4.65 16.72
C LEU A 37 -20.34 5.73 16.30
N LEU A 38 -19.63 5.45 15.21
CA LEU A 38 -19.16 6.38 14.16
C LEU A 38 -19.10 5.51 12.88
N ALA A 39 -19.52 6.03 11.73
CA ALA A 39 -19.49 5.27 10.47
C ALA A 39 -18.02 5.04 10.07
N GLY A 40 -17.45 3.91 10.48
CA GLY A 40 -16.14 3.43 10.06
C GLY A 40 -16.19 2.83 8.64
N PRO A 41 -15.03 2.57 8.01
CA PRO A 41 -14.97 1.92 6.72
C PRO A 41 -15.68 0.56 6.78
N ALA A 42 -16.37 0.22 5.70
CA ALA A 42 -17.08 -1.04 5.58
C ALA A 42 -16.07 -2.20 5.57
N ALA A 43 -16.32 -3.21 6.40
CA ALA A 43 -15.39 -4.31 6.67
C ALA A 43 -14.96 -5.06 5.40
N ALA A 44 -13.66 -5.38 5.33
CA ALA A 44 -13.05 -6.23 4.32
C ALA A 44 -13.74 -7.61 4.23
N GLN A 45 -13.86 -8.17 3.02
CA GLN A 45 -14.53 -9.44 2.77
C GLN A 45 -13.53 -10.50 2.27
N VAL A 46 -13.20 -11.45 3.13
CA VAL A 46 -12.31 -12.60 2.83
C VAL A 46 -13.17 -13.85 2.63
N THR A 47 -12.80 -14.67 1.64
CA THR A 47 -13.52 -15.91 1.30
C THR A 47 -12.93 -17.11 2.05
N ASP A 48 -13.79 -17.99 2.59
CA ASP A 48 -13.44 -19.39 2.87
C ASP A 48 -14.14 -20.29 1.83
N PHE A 49 -13.57 -21.43 1.43
CA PHE A 49 -14.29 -22.32 0.48
C PHE A 49 -15.07 -23.45 1.17
N ASP A 50 -15.13 -23.47 2.50
CA ASP A 50 -15.74 -24.57 3.27
C ASP A 50 -17.26 -24.71 3.04
N SER A 51 -17.94 -23.59 2.79
CA SER A 51 -19.39 -23.53 2.58
C SER A 51 -19.80 -23.34 1.11
N PHE A 52 -18.86 -23.50 0.18
CA PHE A 52 -19.00 -23.06 -1.21
C PHE A 52 -19.61 -24.13 -2.14
N GLY A 53 -20.68 -23.76 -2.87
CA GLY A 53 -21.41 -24.62 -3.82
C GLY A 53 -21.44 -24.07 -5.25
N LEU A 54 -20.79 -24.72 -6.20
CA LEU A 54 -20.56 -24.24 -7.58
C LEU A 54 -21.82 -23.98 -8.42
N THR A 55 -22.97 -24.56 -8.05
CA THR A 55 -24.23 -24.49 -8.81
C THR A 55 -25.29 -23.61 -8.13
N SER A 56 -24.90 -22.87 -7.10
CA SER A 56 -25.78 -21.98 -6.34
C SER A 56 -25.05 -20.68 -6.03
N VAL A 57 -25.85 -19.64 -5.77
CA VAL A 57 -25.34 -18.39 -5.21
C VAL A 57 -24.81 -18.68 -3.80
N ASN A 58 -23.49 -18.54 -3.59
CA ASN A 58 -22.83 -18.85 -2.31
C ASN A 58 -22.71 -17.62 -1.44
N TYR A 59 -23.31 -17.67 -0.26
CA TYR A 59 -23.39 -16.58 0.70
C TYR A 59 -22.31 -16.68 1.78
N GLN A 60 -21.39 -15.72 1.80
CA GLN A 60 -20.43 -15.45 2.87
C GLN A 60 -20.40 -13.95 3.26
N GLY A 61 -21.08 -13.56 4.34
CA GLY A 61 -21.11 -12.17 4.83
C GLY A 61 -22.21 -11.87 5.85
N VAL A 62 -22.16 -10.69 6.48
CA VAL A 62 -23.15 -10.20 7.45
C VAL A 62 -24.08 -9.19 6.76
N GLY A 63 -25.36 -9.54 6.58
CA GLY A 63 -26.34 -8.66 5.91
C GLY A 63 -27.76 -9.23 5.91
N GLY A 64 -28.77 -8.35 5.83
CA GLY A 64 -30.16 -8.72 5.59
C GLY A 64 -30.37 -9.14 4.13
N THR A 65 -31.59 -9.43 3.71
CA THR A 65 -31.87 -9.74 2.30
C THR A 65 -32.99 -8.86 1.73
N THR A 66 -32.77 -8.24 0.57
CA THR A 66 -33.73 -7.38 -0.15
C THR A 66 -34.28 -8.11 -1.37
N VAL A 67 -35.60 -8.02 -1.57
CA VAL A 67 -36.24 -8.59 -2.77
C VAL A 67 -36.08 -7.63 -3.94
N THR A 68 -35.35 -8.03 -4.99
CA THR A 68 -35.23 -7.27 -6.23
C THR A 68 -36.53 -7.34 -7.05
N PRO A 69 -36.74 -6.42 -8.02
CA PRO A 69 -37.94 -6.38 -8.87
C PRO A 69 -38.24 -7.70 -9.61
N GLY A 70 -37.24 -8.57 -9.79
CA GLY A 70 -37.38 -9.93 -10.36
C GLY A 70 -37.84 -11.02 -9.37
N GLY A 71 -38.08 -10.70 -8.09
CA GLY A 71 -38.50 -11.65 -7.06
C GLY A 71 -37.35 -12.39 -6.36
N TYR A 72 -36.11 -11.94 -6.53
CA TYR A 72 -34.91 -12.57 -5.96
C TYR A 72 -34.44 -11.86 -4.71
N THR A 73 -33.82 -12.61 -3.80
CA THR A 73 -33.42 -12.15 -2.47
C THR A 73 -31.91 -11.88 -2.47
N VAL A 74 -31.49 -10.61 -2.45
CA VAL A 74 -30.08 -10.19 -2.53
C VAL A 74 -29.61 -9.59 -1.20
N PRO A 75 -28.44 -9.94 -0.66
CA PRO A 75 -27.99 -9.42 0.63
C PRO A 75 -27.81 -7.90 0.65
N ASP A 76 -28.05 -7.27 1.80
CA ASP A 76 -27.77 -5.85 2.08
C ASP A 76 -26.88 -5.73 3.33
N PRO A 77 -25.72 -5.04 3.28
CA PRO A 77 -25.13 -4.40 2.10
C PRO A 77 -24.58 -5.43 1.12
N TYR A 78 -25.01 -5.33 -0.14
CA TYR A 78 -24.69 -6.17 -1.29
C TYR A 78 -23.22 -6.63 -1.32
N GLY A 79 -22.99 -7.77 -0.70
CA GLY A 79 -21.76 -8.52 -0.64
C GLY A 79 -22.16 -9.99 -0.55
N SER A 80 -21.20 -10.88 -0.72
CA SER A 80 -21.37 -12.31 -0.52
C SER A 80 -22.02 -13.12 -1.64
N LEU A 81 -21.69 -12.88 -2.91
CA LEU A 81 -21.94 -13.89 -3.94
C LEU A 81 -20.62 -14.16 -4.63
N TRP A 82 -20.36 -15.40 -4.99
CA TRP A 82 -19.25 -15.78 -5.84
C TRP A 82 -19.89 -16.86 -6.69
N THR A 83 -20.04 -16.56 -7.96
CA THR A 83 -20.96 -17.26 -8.84
C THR A 83 -20.26 -17.60 -10.14
N VAL A 84 -20.47 -18.82 -10.59
CA VAL A 84 -20.20 -19.27 -11.96
C VAL A 84 -21.39 -18.91 -12.87
N ALA A 85 -22.58 -18.83 -12.28
CA ALA A 85 -23.79 -18.33 -12.90
C ALA A 85 -23.81 -16.80 -12.88
N ASP A 86 -24.61 -16.18 -13.74
CA ASP A 86 -24.91 -14.75 -13.57
C ASP A 86 -25.67 -14.50 -12.23
N GLU A 87 -25.79 -13.25 -11.76
CA GLU A 87 -26.52 -12.92 -10.52
C GLU A 87 -28.03 -13.24 -10.60
N TRP A 88 -28.52 -13.63 -11.78
CA TRP A 88 -29.90 -14.05 -12.06
C TRP A 88 -30.02 -15.58 -12.10
N GLY A 89 -28.94 -16.30 -11.78
CA GLY A 89 -28.92 -17.76 -11.70
C GLY A 89 -28.85 -18.47 -13.05
N ASN A 90 -28.54 -17.76 -14.14
CA ASN A 90 -28.31 -18.40 -15.43
C ASN A 90 -26.92 -19.05 -15.43
N PRO A 91 -26.81 -20.37 -15.69
CA PRO A 91 -25.52 -21.02 -15.77
C PRO A 91 -24.69 -20.47 -16.95
N PRO A 92 -23.36 -20.61 -16.91
CA PRO A 92 -22.54 -20.31 -18.08
C PRO A 92 -23.03 -21.13 -19.28
N LEU A 93 -22.88 -20.59 -20.49
CA LEU A 93 -23.35 -21.23 -21.73
C LEU A 93 -22.79 -22.65 -21.90
N VAL A 94 -21.62 -22.92 -21.32
CA VAL A 94 -21.01 -24.25 -21.17
C VAL A 94 -20.46 -24.37 -19.75
N ALA A 95 -20.63 -25.53 -19.10
CA ALA A 95 -20.07 -25.78 -17.78
C ALA A 95 -18.54 -25.64 -17.78
N LEU A 96 -17.99 -24.88 -16.83
CA LEU A 96 -16.56 -24.74 -16.65
C LEU A 96 -15.95 -25.99 -15.99
N ASP A 97 -14.66 -26.21 -16.22
CA ASP A 97 -13.90 -27.17 -15.43
C ASP A 97 -13.45 -26.50 -14.13
N GLU A 98 -14.31 -26.57 -13.12
CA GLU A 98 -14.03 -26.01 -11.81
C GLU A 98 -14.59 -26.85 -10.65
N GLY A 99 -14.11 -26.61 -9.44
CA GLY A 99 -14.57 -27.33 -8.25
C GLY A 99 -14.06 -26.80 -6.93
N VAL A 100 -14.87 -26.96 -5.88
CA VAL A 100 -14.41 -26.77 -4.50
C VAL A 100 -13.85 -28.09 -4.01
N VAL A 101 -12.55 -28.12 -3.75
CA VAL A 101 -11.81 -29.36 -3.48
C VAL A 101 -10.93 -29.21 -2.23
N ASP A 102 -10.47 -30.34 -1.71
CA ASP A 102 -9.45 -30.35 -0.67
C ASP A 102 -8.07 -30.15 -1.30
N ASP A 103 -7.25 -29.26 -0.76
CA ASP A 103 -5.90 -29.01 -1.28
C ASP A 103 -4.87 -30.09 -0.86
N GLY A 104 -5.32 -31.12 -0.13
CA GLY A 104 -4.51 -32.20 0.40
C GLY A 104 -4.14 -32.03 1.87
N THR A 105 -4.49 -30.90 2.49
CA THR A 105 -4.22 -30.61 3.91
C THR A 105 -5.48 -30.61 4.79
N GLY A 106 -6.65 -30.81 4.21
CA GLY A 106 -7.94 -30.60 4.88
C GLY A 106 -8.54 -29.22 4.65
N ASN A 107 -7.82 -28.31 3.97
CA ASN A 107 -8.32 -26.99 3.60
C ASN A 107 -9.12 -27.06 2.29
N LYS A 108 -10.26 -26.36 2.24
CA LYS A 108 -11.07 -26.24 1.02
C LYS A 108 -10.59 -25.06 0.19
N VAL A 109 -10.46 -25.28 -1.11
CA VAL A 109 -10.00 -24.28 -2.09
C VAL A 109 -10.83 -24.36 -3.37
N TRP A 110 -10.86 -23.28 -4.14
CA TRP A 110 -11.41 -23.33 -5.49
C TRP A 110 -10.37 -23.80 -6.49
N ARG A 111 -10.74 -24.79 -7.31
CA ARG A 111 -9.94 -25.32 -8.39
C ARG A 111 -10.58 -24.92 -9.72
N ILE A 112 -9.81 -24.34 -10.63
CA ILE A 112 -10.29 -23.93 -11.96
C ILE A 112 -9.24 -24.15 -13.05
N SER A 113 -9.68 -24.55 -14.24
CA SER A 113 -8.84 -24.64 -15.44
C SER A 113 -9.52 -24.10 -16.71
N ASN A 114 -8.73 -23.81 -17.74
CA ASN A 114 -9.23 -23.48 -19.08
C ASN A 114 -9.48 -24.74 -19.95
N ALA A 115 -9.79 -25.89 -19.36
CA ALA A 115 -10.20 -27.08 -20.13
C ALA A 115 -11.44 -26.81 -20.99
N VAL A 116 -12.30 -25.91 -20.52
CA VAL A 116 -13.40 -25.28 -21.27
C VAL A 116 -13.17 -23.77 -21.26
N THR A 117 -13.31 -23.12 -22.42
CA THR A 117 -13.17 -21.66 -22.57
C THR A 117 -14.50 -21.01 -22.93
N GLN A 118 -14.76 -19.81 -22.42
CA GLN A 118 -15.96 -19.03 -22.74
C GLN A 118 -15.66 -17.90 -23.72
N THR A 119 -16.69 -17.49 -24.47
CA THR A 119 -16.61 -16.36 -25.42
C THR A 119 -17.20 -15.05 -24.86
N GLY A 120 -18.08 -15.12 -23.85
CA GLY A 120 -18.68 -13.96 -23.19
C GLY A 120 -18.02 -13.64 -21.86
N TYR A 121 -18.05 -12.36 -21.45
CA TYR A 121 -17.44 -11.88 -20.21
C TYR A 121 -18.39 -11.92 -19.01
N SER A 122 -19.67 -11.58 -19.22
CA SER A 122 -20.71 -11.55 -18.17
C SER A 122 -21.01 -12.91 -17.55
N ASN A 123 -20.60 -14.00 -18.22
CA ASN A 123 -20.89 -15.38 -17.83
C ASN A 123 -19.65 -16.08 -17.24
N LEU A 124 -18.66 -15.30 -16.79
CA LEU A 124 -17.45 -15.80 -16.13
C LEU A 124 -17.60 -15.70 -14.62
N PRO A 125 -16.80 -16.45 -13.84
CA PRO A 125 -16.76 -16.29 -12.40
C PRO A 125 -16.29 -14.89 -12.00
N PHE A 126 -17.00 -14.28 -11.05
CA PHE A 126 -16.59 -13.04 -10.40
C PHE A 126 -16.45 -13.26 -8.90
N SER A 127 -15.51 -12.52 -8.30
CA SER A 127 -15.38 -12.42 -6.86
C SER A 127 -16.64 -11.84 -6.20
N LEU A 128 -16.60 -11.80 -4.86
CA LEU A 128 -17.42 -10.90 -4.08
C LEU A 128 -17.21 -9.43 -4.50
N SER A 129 -18.19 -8.57 -4.19
CA SER A 129 -18.08 -7.15 -4.48
C SER A 129 -17.26 -6.43 -3.39
N SER A 130 -16.45 -5.45 -3.78
CA SER A 130 -15.81 -4.50 -2.86
C SER A 130 -16.86 -3.81 -1.97
N PRO A 131 -16.47 -3.22 -0.83
CA PRO A 131 -17.39 -2.47 0.02
C PRO A 131 -17.99 -1.22 -0.65
N LEU A 132 -17.24 -0.55 -1.52
CA LEU A 132 -17.66 0.60 -2.32
C LEU A 132 -17.28 0.39 -3.79
N ALA A 133 -18.16 0.83 -4.71
CA ALA A 133 -17.80 0.87 -6.12
C ALA A 133 -16.64 1.85 -6.31
N ALA A 134 -15.58 1.38 -6.96
CA ALA A 134 -14.34 2.11 -7.16
C ALA A 134 -14.28 2.67 -8.59
N GLY A 135 -13.85 3.92 -8.76
CA GLY A 135 -13.79 4.54 -10.08
C GLY A 135 -13.57 6.05 -9.99
N GLU A 136 -13.44 6.68 -11.15
CA GLU A 136 -13.48 8.13 -11.28
C GLU A 136 -14.77 8.73 -10.71
N SER A 137 -14.76 10.02 -10.40
CA SER A 137 -15.87 10.74 -9.77
C SER A 137 -17.19 10.68 -10.55
N THR A 138 -17.14 10.43 -11.85
CA THR A 138 -18.32 10.28 -12.73
C THR A 138 -18.59 8.85 -13.17
N ALA A 139 -17.74 7.90 -12.74
CA ALA A 139 -17.82 6.51 -13.16
C ALA A 139 -19.04 5.82 -12.58
N ALA A 140 -19.64 4.94 -13.38
CA ALA A 140 -20.77 4.12 -12.99
C ALA A 140 -20.50 2.64 -13.26
N LEU A 141 -21.12 1.77 -12.47
CA LEU A 141 -21.14 0.34 -12.76
C LEU A 141 -21.87 0.09 -14.08
N TRP A 142 -21.40 -0.87 -14.85
CA TRP A 142 -21.99 -1.23 -16.14
C TRP A 142 -23.49 -1.51 -16.01
N ASN A 143 -24.31 -0.67 -16.66
CA ASN A 143 -25.77 -0.74 -16.61
C ASN A 143 -26.35 -0.85 -15.19
N ASP A 144 -25.69 -0.32 -14.16
CA ASP A 144 -26.18 -0.35 -12.76
C ASP A 144 -26.80 -1.69 -12.33
N ARG A 145 -26.24 -2.81 -12.83
CA ARG A 145 -26.75 -4.16 -12.58
C ARG A 145 -28.26 -4.32 -12.90
N GLY A 146 -28.76 -3.62 -13.91
CA GLY A 146 -30.16 -3.70 -14.30
C GLY A 146 -30.55 -5.06 -14.83
N ASP A 147 -31.86 -5.32 -14.83
CA ASP A 147 -32.44 -6.58 -15.30
C ASP A 147 -31.83 -6.92 -16.66
N ASP A 148 -31.14 -8.06 -16.79
CA ASP A 148 -30.45 -8.55 -17.99
C ASP A 148 -29.16 -7.82 -18.46
N HIS A 149 -28.65 -6.86 -17.70
CA HIS A 149 -27.47 -6.05 -18.03
C HIS A 149 -27.53 -5.30 -19.36
N THR A 150 -28.71 -5.01 -19.92
CA THR A 150 -28.82 -4.18 -21.14
C THR A 150 -29.14 -2.72 -20.86
N ALA A 151 -29.67 -2.38 -19.69
CA ALA A 151 -29.98 -1.01 -19.28
C ALA A 151 -29.91 -0.82 -17.75
N PRO A 152 -29.65 0.41 -17.25
CA PRO A 152 -29.67 0.73 -15.83
C PRO A 152 -31.06 0.67 -15.19
N LEU A 153 -31.10 0.38 -13.89
CA LEU A 153 -32.34 0.45 -13.10
C LEU A 153 -32.84 1.89 -13.00
N THR A 154 -34.17 2.04 -12.87
CA THR A 154 -34.84 3.33 -12.68
C THR A 154 -35.81 3.25 -11.50
N PRO A 155 -35.51 3.89 -10.35
CA PRO A 155 -34.30 4.67 -10.04
C PRO A 155 -33.04 3.78 -9.91
N PRO A 156 -31.83 4.37 -10.07
CA PRO A 156 -30.58 3.64 -9.88
C PRO A 156 -30.39 3.10 -8.45
N LEU A 157 -29.57 2.09 -8.29
CA LEU A 157 -29.16 1.58 -6.98
C LEU A 157 -28.28 2.60 -6.24
N PRO A 158 -28.29 2.63 -4.89
CA PRO A 158 -27.44 3.53 -4.11
C PRO A 158 -25.93 3.39 -4.36
N ARG A 159 -25.48 2.27 -4.96
CA ARG A 159 -24.07 1.99 -5.29
C ARG A 159 -23.79 1.99 -6.80
N ALA A 160 -24.71 2.56 -7.60
CA ALA A 160 -24.61 2.63 -9.06
C ALA A 160 -23.36 3.36 -9.56
N THR A 161 -22.85 4.30 -8.75
CA THR A 161 -21.73 5.19 -9.08
C THR A 161 -20.56 4.99 -8.15
N ALA A 162 -19.37 5.30 -8.63
CA ALA A 162 -18.16 5.26 -7.83
C ALA A 162 -18.29 6.16 -6.59
N ALA A 163 -17.79 5.65 -5.47
CA ALA A 163 -17.77 6.33 -4.17
C ALA A 163 -16.36 6.41 -3.57
N THR A 164 -15.37 5.80 -4.23
CA THR A 164 -13.96 5.80 -3.87
C THR A 164 -13.13 5.65 -5.16
N PRO A 165 -11.91 6.21 -5.23
CA PRO A 165 -11.00 5.95 -6.34
C PRO A 165 -10.14 4.69 -6.13
N TYR A 166 -10.31 3.93 -5.05
CA TYR A 166 -9.43 2.80 -4.71
C TYR A 166 -10.13 1.46 -4.89
N PHE A 167 -9.51 0.56 -5.65
CA PHE A 167 -9.89 -0.85 -5.75
C PHE A 167 -8.69 -1.72 -5.39
N HIS A 168 -8.92 -2.71 -4.54
CA HIS A 168 -7.92 -3.70 -4.20
C HIS A 168 -8.52 -5.11 -4.27
N ALA A 169 -7.78 -6.02 -4.88
CA ALA A 169 -8.07 -7.44 -4.90
C ALA A 169 -6.82 -8.25 -4.55
N SER A 170 -6.94 -9.16 -3.59
CA SER A 170 -5.90 -10.11 -3.22
C SER A 170 -6.40 -11.55 -3.38
N LEU A 171 -5.52 -12.46 -3.76
CA LEU A 171 -5.77 -13.89 -3.74
C LEU A 171 -4.47 -14.69 -3.64
N ARG A 172 -4.59 -15.94 -3.21
CA ARG A 172 -3.50 -16.91 -3.28
C ARG A 172 -3.75 -17.93 -4.36
N PHE A 173 -2.70 -18.36 -5.04
CA PHE A 173 -2.77 -19.40 -6.06
C PHE A 173 -1.61 -20.39 -5.98
N LYS A 174 -1.86 -21.63 -6.42
CA LYS A 174 -0.82 -22.65 -6.69
C LYS A 174 -1.30 -23.64 -7.75
N SER A 175 -0.40 -24.50 -8.23
CA SER A 175 -0.80 -25.59 -9.14
C SER A 175 -1.65 -26.62 -8.40
N ALA A 176 -2.80 -27.00 -8.99
CA ALA A 176 -3.66 -28.05 -8.44
C ALA A 176 -2.98 -29.44 -8.49
N THR A 177 -1.98 -29.61 -9.36
CA THR A 177 -1.33 -30.91 -9.58
C THR A 177 0.11 -30.97 -9.06
N GLY A 178 0.72 -29.82 -8.76
CA GLY A 178 2.15 -29.73 -8.44
C GLY A 178 3.08 -30.08 -9.61
N THR A 179 2.56 -30.18 -10.84
CA THR A 179 3.30 -30.58 -12.05
C THR A 179 2.97 -29.70 -13.25
N PRO A 180 3.80 -29.69 -14.31
CA PRO A 180 3.54 -28.91 -15.51
C PRO A 180 2.22 -29.28 -16.21
N GLN A 181 1.45 -28.25 -16.56
CA GLN A 181 0.17 -28.28 -17.23
C GLN A 181 0.18 -27.36 -18.45
N ALA A 182 0.95 -27.74 -19.47
CA ALA A 182 1.16 -26.92 -20.67
C ALA A 182 -0.16 -26.40 -21.28
N GLY A 183 -0.25 -25.08 -21.48
CA GLY A 183 -1.43 -24.41 -22.03
C GLY A 183 -2.47 -23.97 -20.98
N LEU A 184 -2.25 -24.27 -19.69
CA LEU A 184 -3.05 -23.71 -18.60
C LEU A 184 -2.92 -22.18 -18.60
N ALA A 185 -4.05 -21.48 -18.63
CA ALA A 185 -4.08 -20.03 -18.60
C ALA A 185 -5.37 -19.52 -17.94
N LEU A 186 -5.22 -18.54 -17.06
CA LEU A 186 -6.30 -17.79 -16.42
C LEU A 186 -5.96 -16.31 -16.51
N SER A 187 -6.97 -15.45 -16.61
CA SER A 187 -6.78 -13.99 -16.51
C SER A 187 -7.71 -13.39 -15.46
N LEU A 188 -7.18 -12.47 -14.67
CA LEU A 188 -7.84 -11.80 -13.55
C LEU A 188 -8.02 -10.33 -13.92
N SER A 189 -9.24 -9.82 -13.87
CA SER A 189 -9.56 -8.50 -14.38
C SER A 189 -10.49 -7.75 -13.45
N PRO A 190 -10.06 -6.65 -12.83
CA PRO A 190 -10.97 -5.73 -12.17
C PRO A 190 -12.00 -5.20 -13.17
N GLY A 191 -13.22 -5.01 -12.70
CA GLY A 191 -14.31 -4.47 -13.50
C GLY A 191 -15.64 -4.44 -12.74
N PRO A 192 -16.68 -3.88 -13.37
CA PRO A 192 -18.02 -4.00 -12.83
C PRO A 192 -18.44 -5.45 -12.90
N ARG A 193 -19.00 -5.92 -11.80
CA ARG A 193 -19.47 -7.29 -11.69
C ARG A 193 -20.41 -7.66 -12.83
N GLN A 194 -20.07 -8.76 -13.51
CA GLN A 194 -20.79 -9.28 -14.69
C GLN A 194 -20.97 -8.27 -15.83
N GLY A 195 -20.18 -7.20 -15.83
CA GLY A 195 -20.01 -6.33 -16.97
C GLY A 195 -19.37 -7.07 -18.14
N ASN A 196 -19.57 -6.53 -19.33
CA ASN A 196 -18.93 -7.01 -20.56
C ASN A 196 -17.62 -6.27 -20.88
N ILE A 197 -17.07 -5.56 -19.89
CA ILE A 197 -15.88 -4.71 -19.99
C ILE A 197 -14.77 -5.19 -19.06
N ARG A 198 -13.56 -4.68 -19.27
CA ARG A 198 -12.34 -5.05 -18.55
C ARG A 198 -11.48 -3.82 -18.37
N SER A 199 -10.94 -3.60 -17.18
CA SER A 199 -10.14 -2.40 -16.91
C SER A 199 -8.65 -2.62 -17.12
N ALA A 200 -8.13 -3.80 -16.75
CA ALA A 200 -6.78 -4.29 -17.01
C ALA A 200 -6.79 -5.79 -16.71
N PHE A 201 -5.73 -6.54 -16.99
CA PHE A 201 -5.65 -7.89 -16.41
C PHE A 201 -4.26 -8.40 -16.09
N VAL A 202 -4.23 -9.22 -15.05
CA VAL A 202 -3.12 -10.10 -14.71
C VAL A 202 -3.41 -11.47 -15.32
N SER A 203 -2.44 -12.08 -16.00
CA SER A 203 -2.50 -13.47 -16.45
C SER A 203 -1.70 -14.36 -15.53
N ILE A 204 -2.24 -15.55 -15.23
CA ILE A 204 -1.51 -16.65 -14.60
C ILE A 204 -1.51 -17.80 -15.61
N SER A 205 -0.33 -18.26 -16.01
CA SER A 205 -0.19 -19.33 -17.01
C SER A 205 0.88 -20.32 -16.63
N ASP A 206 0.77 -21.56 -17.11
CA ASP A 206 1.82 -22.56 -16.94
C ASP A 206 2.74 -22.57 -18.16
N ASN A 207 4.04 -22.39 -17.94
CA ASN A 207 5.03 -22.38 -19.02
C ASN A 207 5.30 -23.78 -19.62
N GLY A 208 4.70 -24.82 -19.04
CA GLY A 208 4.71 -26.20 -19.52
C GLY A 208 5.97 -26.97 -19.17
N ALA A 209 6.86 -26.42 -18.35
CA ALA A 209 8.13 -27.06 -18.01
C ALA A 209 8.54 -26.88 -16.55
N THR A 210 8.65 -25.63 -16.09
CA THR A 210 9.42 -25.27 -14.90
C THR A 210 8.60 -24.56 -13.83
N GLY A 211 7.52 -23.89 -14.19
CA GLY A 211 6.66 -23.21 -13.20
C GLY A 211 5.47 -22.48 -13.79
N LEU A 212 4.84 -21.68 -12.92
CA LEU A 212 3.80 -20.72 -13.30
C LEU A 212 4.45 -19.38 -13.65
N ASP A 213 3.91 -18.72 -14.66
CA ASP A 213 4.28 -17.38 -15.09
C ASP A 213 3.12 -16.42 -14.77
N VAL A 214 3.48 -15.21 -14.35
CA VAL A 214 2.54 -14.10 -14.12
C VAL A 214 2.84 -13.01 -15.14
N GLY A 215 1.80 -12.51 -15.79
CA GLY A 215 1.90 -11.42 -16.76
C GLY A 215 0.87 -10.34 -16.49
N PHE A 216 1.10 -9.14 -17.02
CA PHE A 216 0.18 -8.02 -16.97
C PHE A 216 -0.10 -7.50 -18.37
N TYR A 217 -1.33 -7.07 -18.61
CA TYR A 217 -1.77 -6.54 -19.89
C TYR A 217 -2.50 -5.21 -19.71
N ASP A 218 -1.91 -4.16 -20.26
CA ASP A 218 -2.47 -2.82 -20.35
C ASP A 218 -2.40 -2.28 -21.80
N THR A 219 -2.55 -0.98 -21.96
CA THR A 219 -2.58 -0.32 -23.27
C THR A 219 -1.52 0.75 -23.38
N ASP A 220 -0.85 0.83 -24.52
CA ASP A 220 0.06 1.93 -24.83
C ASP A 220 -0.69 3.24 -25.11
N ALA A 221 0.07 4.32 -25.34
CA ALA A 221 -0.47 5.66 -25.58
C ALA A 221 -1.33 5.79 -26.86
N ILE A 222 -1.37 4.77 -27.73
CA ILE A 222 -2.23 4.73 -28.93
C ILE A 222 -3.35 3.68 -28.80
N GLY A 223 -3.58 3.12 -27.61
CA GLY A 223 -4.60 2.11 -27.34
C GLY A 223 -4.24 0.70 -27.82
N GLY A 224 -2.97 0.45 -28.14
CA GLY A 224 -2.45 -0.87 -28.47
C GLY A 224 -2.23 -1.71 -27.22
N PHE A 225 -2.71 -2.96 -27.21
CA PHE A 225 -2.49 -3.86 -26.07
C PHE A 225 -1.02 -4.28 -25.98
N ILE A 226 -0.46 -4.09 -24.80
CA ILE A 226 0.90 -4.49 -24.45
C ILE A 226 0.85 -5.55 -23.35
N SER A 227 1.90 -6.37 -23.29
CA SER A 227 2.03 -7.44 -22.31
C SER A 227 3.40 -7.38 -21.66
N THR A 228 3.41 -7.45 -20.34
CA THR A 228 4.62 -7.42 -19.52
C THR A 228 4.67 -8.69 -18.68
N THR A 229 5.76 -9.45 -18.78
CA THR A 229 6.02 -10.57 -17.86
C THR A 229 6.43 -10.02 -16.50
N LEU A 230 5.71 -10.42 -15.45
CA LEU A 230 5.97 -9.98 -14.07
C LEU A 230 6.84 -10.99 -13.32
N ALA A 231 6.58 -12.28 -13.52
CA ALA A 231 7.35 -13.35 -12.94
C ALA A 231 7.32 -14.58 -13.85
N THR A 232 8.37 -15.39 -13.77
CA THR A 232 8.45 -16.69 -14.44
C THR A 232 8.92 -17.74 -13.46
N ASP A 233 8.65 -19.00 -13.78
CA ASP A 233 9.16 -20.14 -13.02
C ASP A 233 8.75 -20.15 -11.54
N LEU A 234 7.56 -19.60 -11.23
CA LEU A 234 6.99 -19.71 -9.89
C LEU A 234 6.72 -21.17 -9.55
N SER A 235 6.98 -21.51 -8.30
CA SER A 235 6.89 -22.88 -7.79
C SER A 235 5.48 -23.44 -7.96
N TYR A 236 5.38 -24.67 -8.45
CA TYR A 236 4.07 -25.33 -8.54
C TYR A 236 3.51 -25.72 -7.17
N SER A 237 4.38 -25.96 -6.18
CA SER A 237 4.00 -26.47 -4.87
C SER A 237 3.75 -25.38 -3.83
N ASP A 238 4.36 -24.22 -4.01
CA ASP A 238 4.22 -23.12 -3.06
C ASP A 238 2.97 -22.31 -3.37
N TRP A 239 2.36 -21.78 -2.31
CA TRP A 239 1.30 -20.79 -2.46
C TRP A 239 1.93 -19.44 -2.76
N HIS A 240 1.45 -18.81 -3.82
CA HIS A 240 1.83 -17.44 -4.20
C HIS A 240 0.69 -16.48 -3.92
N GLU A 241 0.99 -15.32 -3.34
CA GLU A 241 0.03 -14.25 -3.04
C GLU A 241 0.13 -13.16 -4.11
N LEU A 242 -1.02 -12.76 -4.66
CA LEU A 242 -1.12 -11.76 -5.72
C LEU A 242 -2.08 -10.66 -5.30
N ASP A 243 -1.58 -9.44 -5.21
CA ASP A 243 -2.37 -8.24 -4.93
C ASP A 243 -2.44 -7.35 -6.17
N ILE A 244 -3.64 -6.86 -6.47
CA ILE A 244 -3.97 -5.98 -7.58
C ILE A 244 -4.60 -4.73 -7.01
N TYR A 245 -3.86 -3.63 -7.02
CA TYR A 245 -4.35 -2.32 -6.60
C TYR A 245 -4.61 -1.45 -7.83
N ILE A 246 -5.73 -0.73 -7.83
CA ILE A 246 -6.02 0.33 -8.81
C ILE A 246 -6.37 1.61 -8.06
N THR A 247 -5.65 2.69 -8.39
CA THR A 247 -6.05 4.05 -8.06
C THR A 247 -6.60 4.71 -9.31
N PHE A 248 -7.92 4.91 -9.31
CA PHE A 248 -8.64 5.56 -10.40
C PHE A 248 -8.38 7.07 -10.40
N ALA A 249 -8.05 7.62 -11.55
CA ALA A 249 -7.69 9.03 -11.70
C ALA A 249 -8.69 9.72 -12.64
N ASP A 250 -9.32 10.81 -12.18
CA ASP A 250 -10.31 11.53 -12.98
C ASP A 250 -9.75 11.99 -14.34
N GLY A 251 -10.43 11.55 -15.39
CA GLY A 251 -10.44 12.12 -16.72
C GLY A 251 -9.46 11.49 -17.71
N LEU A 252 -9.99 11.15 -18.88
CA LEU A 252 -9.21 10.96 -20.11
C LEU A 252 -8.98 12.23 -20.97
N ASN A 253 -9.44 13.43 -20.55
CA ASN A 253 -9.33 14.71 -21.30
C ASN A 253 -9.91 15.90 -20.50
N GLY A 254 -9.16 16.41 -19.51
CA GLY A 254 -9.48 17.65 -18.77
C GLY A 254 -8.29 18.62 -18.63
N ASP A 255 -7.06 18.11 -18.46
CA ASP A 255 -5.81 18.89 -18.60
C ASP A 255 -4.51 18.07 -18.87
N ALA A 256 -4.63 16.82 -19.37
CA ALA A 256 -3.58 16.03 -20.06
C ALA A 256 -2.63 15.08 -19.27
N SER A 257 -3.05 14.32 -18.23
CA SER A 257 -2.26 13.14 -17.76
C SER A 257 -2.97 12.00 -17.00
N GLY A 258 -4.32 11.92 -16.94
CA GLY A 258 -5.06 10.94 -16.12
C GLY A 258 -5.29 9.59 -16.81
N ASN A 259 -4.35 8.64 -16.68
CA ASN A 259 -4.66 7.22 -16.82
C ASN A 259 -4.57 6.61 -15.42
N ASP A 260 -5.50 5.73 -15.06
CA ASP A 260 -5.48 5.03 -13.77
C ASP A 260 -4.13 4.36 -13.51
N VAL A 261 -3.75 4.27 -12.23
CA VAL A 261 -2.51 3.60 -11.81
C VAL A 261 -2.83 2.20 -11.30
N VAL A 262 -2.22 1.19 -11.91
CA VAL A 262 -2.30 -0.21 -11.46
C VAL A 262 -0.98 -0.60 -10.80
N SER A 263 -1.04 -1.10 -9.58
CA SER A 263 0.13 -1.68 -8.88
C SER A 263 -0.11 -3.16 -8.61
N ILE A 264 0.85 -3.99 -9.00
CA ILE A 264 0.80 -5.45 -8.77
C ILE A 264 1.87 -5.84 -7.77
N GLN A 265 1.46 -6.53 -6.71
CA GLN A 265 2.38 -7.19 -5.79
C GLN A 265 2.31 -8.71 -5.95
N LEU A 266 3.46 -9.36 -5.83
CA LEU A 266 3.61 -10.81 -5.81
C LEU A 266 4.45 -11.19 -4.60
N ASP A 267 3.90 -12.07 -3.75
CA ASP A 267 4.51 -12.53 -2.50
C ASP A 267 5.00 -11.36 -1.63
N GLY A 268 4.17 -10.32 -1.52
CA GLY A 268 4.42 -9.09 -0.76
C GLY A 268 5.39 -8.09 -1.41
N ASN A 269 5.87 -8.34 -2.63
CA ASN A 269 6.78 -7.44 -3.34
C ASN A 269 6.08 -6.76 -4.52
N THR A 270 6.19 -5.44 -4.65
CA THR A 270 5.73 -4.73 -5.85
C THR A 270 6.56 -5.15 -7.06
N VAL A 271 5.92 -5.86 -7.99
CA VAL A 271 6.55 -6.38 -9.22
C VAL A 271 6.18 -5.58 -10.46
N HIS A 272 5.14 -4.74 -10.38
CA HIS A 272 4.71 -3.92 -11.51
C HIS A 272 3.99 -2.64 -11.10
N GLN A 273 4.23 -1.58 -11.88
CA GLN A 273 3.37 -0.42 -11.98
C GLN A 273 3.00 -0.22 -13.46
N GLY A 274 1.71 -0.17 -13.74
CA GLY A 274 1.16 -0.05 -15.09
C GLY A 274 -0.10 0.81 -15.08
N THR A 275 -0.87 0.72 -16.15
CA THR A 275 -2.09 1.52 -16.32
C THR A 275 -3.33 0.67 -16.61
N THR A 276 -4.51 1.28 -16.61
CA THR A 276 -5.71 0.61 -17.13
C THR A 276 -5.86 0.85 -18.63
N TRP A 277 -6.87 0.18 -19.20
CA TRP A 277 -7.29 0.28 -20.59
C TRP A 277 -8.10 1.53 -20.88
N GLU A 278 -8.08 2.48 -19.95
CA GLU A 278 -8.74 3.77 -20.06
C GLU A 278 -8.36 4.45 -21.41
N THR A 279 -7.07 4.46 -21.79
CA THR A 279 -6.62 4.95 -23.11
C THR A 279 -7.33 4.28 -24.29
N TYR A 280 -7.53 2.96 -24.24
CA TYR A 280 -8.29 2.24 -25.27
C TYR A 280 -9.76 2.66 -25.30
N TYR A 281 -10.41 2.77 -24.14
CA TYR A 281 -11.81 3.22 -24.08
C TYR A 281 -12.00 4.65 -24.57
N ALA A 282 -11.02 5.53 -24.34
CA ALA A 282 -11.01 6.90 -24.84
C ALA A 282 -10.99 6.99 -26.37
N LEU A 283 -10.23 6.09 -27.02
CA LEU A 283 -10.03 6.08 -28.47
C LEU A 283 -11.18 5.42 -29.24
N TYR A 284 -12.00 4.59 -28.58
CA TYR A 284 -13.11 3.87 -29.19
C TYR A 284 -14.49 4.12 -28.53
N PRO A 285 -14.90 5.38 -28.29
CA PRO A 285 -16.10 5.70 -27.51
C PRO A 285 -17.41 5.22 -28.15
N GLY A 286 -17.44 5.05 -29.48
CA GLY A 286 -18.62 4.53 -30.19
C GLY A 286 -18.97 3.09 -29.87
N SER A 287 -18.02 2.29 -29.37
CA SER A 287 -18.25 0.91 -28.93
C SER A 287 -18.54 0.81 -27.43
N PHE A 288 -18.26 1.88 -26.68
CA PHE A 288 -18.26 1.93 -25.21
C PHE A 288 -18.90 3.25 -24.75
N PRO A 289 -20.23 3.38 -24.90
CA PRO A 289 -20.93 4.66 -24.73
C PRO A 289 -21.08 5.13 -23.27
N GLN A 290 -20.84 4.26 -22.29
CA GLN A 290 -20.69 4.61 -20.88
C GLN A 290 -19.18 4.68 -20.62
N ASN A 291 -18.58 5.83 -20.32
CA ASN A 291 -17.15 5.93 -19.99
C ASN A 291 -17.00 7.24 -19.20
N PRO A 292 -16.50 7.22 -17.96
CA PRO A 292 -15.78 6.13 -17.26
C PRO A 292 -16.62 5.05 -16.58
N TYR A 293 -15.99 3.90 -16.33
CA TYR A 293 -16.60 2.72 -15.70
C TYR A 293 -16.06 2.47 -14.31
N ALA A 294 -16.95 2.18 -13.37
CA ALA A 294 -16.56 1.77 -12.02
C ALA A 294 -16.27 0.26 -11.99
N ALA A 295 -15.36 -0.15 -11.11
CA ALA A 295 -15.08 -1.53 -10.75
C ALA A 295 -15.55 -1.83 -9.33
N ASP A 296 -16.08 -3.02 -9.14
CA ASP A 296 -16.46 -3.50 -7.81
C ASP A 296 -16.19 -4.99 -7.62
N ALA A 297 -15.66 -5.70 -8.61
CA ALA A 297 -15.32 -7.11 -8.48
C ALA A 297 -14.11 -7.48 -9.36
N LEU A 298 -13.53 -8.65 -9.07
CA LEU A 298 -12.50 -9.31 -9.85
C LEU A 298 -13.11 -10.42 -10.71
N MET A 299 -12.96 -10.32 -12.02
CA MET A 299 -13.36 -11.36 -12.99
C MET A 299 -12.26 -12.41 -13.14
N PHE A 300 -12.62 -13.68 -13.04
CA PHE A 300 -11.75 -14.83 -13.33
C PHE A 300 -12.07 -15.39 -14.72
N ARG A 301 -11.29 -15.01 -15.71
CA ARG A 301 -11.54 -15.35 -17.10
C ARG A 301 -10.71 -16.54 -17.56
N VAL A 302 -11.41 -17.64 -17.86
CA VAL A 302 -10.90 -18.80 -18.60
C VAL A 302 -11.09 -18.62 -20.11
N ALA A 303 -10.03 -18.16 -20.78
CA ALA A 303 -10.07 -17.85 -22.20
C ALA A 303 -8.79 -18.24 -22.91
N GLY A 304 -8.83 -18.17 -24.25
CA GLY A 304 -7.78 -18.68 -25.12
C GLY A 304 -8.21 -19.97 -25.81
N THR A 305 -7.25 -20.79 -26.21
CA THR A 305 -7.52 -22.11 -26.79
C THR A 305 -7.92 -23.07 -25.67
N ALA A 306 -9.11 -23.68 -25.76
CA ALA A 306 -9.54 -24.71 -24.82
C ALA A 306 -8.49 -25.83 -24.74
N GLN A 307 -8.20 -26.29 -23.51
CA GLN A 307 -7.24 -27.35 -23.24
C GLN A 307 -7.93 -28.55 -22.56
N PRO A 308 -8.76 -29.35 -23.27
CA PRO A 308 -9.55 -30.42 -22.64
C PRO A 308 -8.75 -31.43 -21.80
N GLY A 309 -7.45 -31.60 -22.10
CA GLY A 309 -6.55 -32.46 -21.35
C GLY A 309 -6.26 -32.00 -19.91
N LEU A 310 -6.61 -30.76 -19.56
CA LEU A 310 -6.43 -30.20 -18.22
C LEU A 310 -7.62 -30.45 -17.29
N SER A 311 -8.65 -31.19 -17.74
CA SER A 311 -9.85 -31.44 -16.94
C SER A 311 -9.51 -32.08 -15.59
N GLY A 312 -9.97 -31.45 -14.51
CA GLY A 312 -9.68 -31.88 -13.13
C GLY A 312 -8.32 -31.41 -12.59
N GLY A 313 -7.51 -30.73 -13.41
CA GLY A 313 -6.29 -30.03 -13.02
C GLY A 313 -6.53 -28.52 -12.87
N GLY A 314 -5.53 -27.71 -13.22
CA GLY A 314 -5.60 -26.24 -13.20
C GLY A 314 -4.90 -25.62 -12.00
N LEU A 315 -5.48 -24.52 -11.50
CA LEU A 315 -5.00 -23.75 -10.36
C LEU A 315 -5.90 -23.98 -9.15
N PHE A 316 -5.30 -24.09 -7.97
CA PHE A 316 -6.00 -23.81 -6.72
C PHE A 316 -5.94 -22.32 -6.45
N ILE A 317 -7.06 -21.75 -6.03
CA ILE A 317 -7.27 -20.36 -5.64
C ILE A 317 -7.81 -20.36 -4.22
N ASP A 318 -7.24 -19.54 -3.36
CA ASP A 318 -7.63 -19.39 -1.96
C ASP A 318 -7.52 -17.94 -1.48
N ASP A 319 -8.03 -17.66 -0.28
CA ASP A 319 -7.89 -16.38 0.43
C ASP A 319 -8.25 -15.15 -0.44
N VAL A 320 -9.32 -15.26 -1.24
CA VAL A 320 -9.76 -14.15 -2.11
C VAL A 320 -10.35 -13.03 -1.25
N LEU A 321 -9.75 -11.85 -1.34
CA LEU A 321 -10.13 -10.61 -0.67
C LEU A 321 -10.42 -9.54 -1.73
N ILE A 322 -11.50 -8.77 -1.56
CA ILE A 322 -11.76 -7.56 -2.35
C ILE A 322 -12.14 -6.44 -1.39
N ASP A 323 -11.43 -5.32 -1.48
CA ASP A 323 -11.75 -4.12 -0.71
C ASP A 323 -11.37 -2.83 -1.47
N ASN A 324 -11.24 -1.75 -0.73
CA ASN A 324 -10.92 -0.43 -1.25
C ASN A 324 -9.65 0.13 -0.56
N GLU A 325 -8.72 -0.74 -0.14
CA GLU A 325 -7.43 -0.34 0.44
C GLU A 325 -6.65 0.51 -0.59
N PRO A 326 -6.23 1.73 -0.22
CA PRO A 326 -5.38 2.55 -1.08
C PRO A 326 -3.96 1.97 -1.15
N TYR A 327 -3.27 2.22 -2.27
CA TYR A 327 -1.87 1.82 -2.42
C TYR A 327 -1.00 2.98 -2.95
N PRO A 328 0.20 3.22 -2.39
CA PRO A 328 0.77 2.54 -1.21
C PRO A 328 0.00 2.86 0.07
N ALA A 329 -0.21 1.86 0.94
CA ALA A 329 -1.09 2.04 2.09
C ALA A 329 -0.43 2.87 3.19
N VAL A 330 -1.21 3.76 3.80
CA VAL A 330 -0.88 4.41 5.08
C VAL A 330 -1.93 3.98 6.10
N HIS A 331 -1.54 3.19 7.09
CA HIS A 331 -2.44 2.53 8.03
C HIS A 331 -2.28 3.11 9.43
N ASN A 332 -3.34 3.71 9.96
CA ASN A 332 -3.40 4.02 11.38
C ASN A 332 -3.76 2.73 12.14
N LEU A 333 -2.78 2.16 12.85
CA LEU A 333 -2.90 0.87 13.52
C LEU A 333 -3.89 0.88 14.69
N ASP A 334 -4.09 2.05 15.31
CA ASP A 334 -4.99 2.20 16.46
C ASP A 334 -6.46 2.32 16.03
N GLN A 335 -6.70 2.94 14.87
CA GLN A 335 -8.05 3.17 14.34
C GLN A 335 -8.49 2.11 13.31
N ASP A 336 -7.56 1.29 12.81
CA ASP A 336 -7.74 0.38 11.68
C ASP A 336 -8.29 1.12 10.44
N THR A 337 -7.71 2.28 10.15
CA THR A 337 -8.10 3.15 9.03
C THR A 337 -6.94 3.36 8.07
N TYR A 338 -7.28 3.36 6.77
CA TYR A 338 -6.32 3.50 5.68
C TYR A 338 -6.44 4.84 4.99
N TYR A 339 -5.31 5.39 4.58
CA TYR A 339 -5.18 6.66 3.91
C TYR A 339 -4.27 6.51 2.68
N SER A 340 -4.48 7.36 1.68
CA SER A 340 -3.64 7.45 0.49
C SER A 340 -2.45 8.39 0.62
N SER A 341 -2.30 9.00 1.80
CA SER A 341 -1.45 10.15 2.07
C SER A 341 -1.01 10.08 3.53
N ILE A 342 0.28 10.34 3.79
CA ILE A 342 0.83 10.35 5.15
C ILE A 342 0.26 11.55 5.91
N GLN A 343 0.15 12.71 5.25
CA GLN A 343 -0.40 13.91 5.89
C GLN A 343 -1.87 13.74 6.26
N ALA A 344 -2.68 13.10 5.43
CA ALA A 344 -4.08 12.82 5.74
C ALA A 344 -4.21 11.92 7.00
N ALA A 345 -3.34 10.93 7.14
CA ALA A 345 -3.29 10.08 8.32
C ALA A 345 -2.88 10.87 9.57
N ILE A 346 -1.85 11.72 9.48
CA ILE A 346 -1.44 12.62 10.58
C ILE A 346 -2.58 13.55 10.99
N ASP A 347 -3.29 14.14 10.01
CA ASP A 347 -4.40 15.07 10.25
C ASP A 347 -5.59 14.40 10.94
N ALA A 348 -5.86 13.14 10.65
CA ALA A 348 -6.94 12.36 11.26
C ALA A 348 -6.58 11.74 12.62
N ALA A 349 -5.30 11.42 12.85
CA ALA A 349 -4.86 10.70 14.04
C ALA A 349 -5.07 11.47 15.35
N ASN A 350 -5.34 10.75 16.44
CA ASN A 350 -5.29 11.29 17.79
C ASN A 350 -3.84 11.27 18.31
N PRO A 351 -3.47 12.18 19.24
CA PRO A 351 -2.16 12.13 19.88
C PRO A 351 -1.90 10.78 20.58
N GLY A 352 -0.72 10.22 20.34
CA GLY A 352 -0.24 8.95 20.88
C GLY A 352 -0.43 7.75 19.95
N GLU A 353 -1.09 7.91 18.81
CA GLU A 353 -1.35 6.83 17.86
C GLU A 353 -0.11 6.48 17.00
N THR A 354 -0.15 5.29 16.42
CA THR A 354 0.86 4.70 15.54
C THR A 354 0.35 4.60 14.11
N ILE A 355 1.12 5.13 13.17
CA ILE A 355 0.83 5.08 11.74
C ILE A 355 1.96 4.27 11.08
N ASP A 356 1.57 3.20 10.40
CA ASP A 356 2.43 2.35 9.56
C ASP A 356 2.30 2.80 8.11
N ILE A 357 3.44 3.00 7.44
CA ILE A 357 3.53 3.52 6.08
C ILE A 357 4.20 2.44 5.24
N GLU A 358 3.47 1.89 4.27
CA GLU A 358 4.02 0.91 3.34
C GLU A 358 5.09 1.52 2.42
N ALA A 359 5.85 0.65 1.75
CA ALA A 359 6.82 1.09 0.76
C ALA A 359 6.11 1.75 -0.43
N GLY A 360 6.59 2.90 -0.85
CA GLY A 360 6.01 3.72 -1.88
C GLY A 360 6.60 5.13 -1.90
N THR A 361 6.32 5.89 -2.95
CA THR A 361 6.76 7.29 -3.06
C THR A 361 5.62 8.23 -2.74
N TYR A 362 5.83 9.08 -1.72
CA TYR A 362 4.90 10.07 -1.21
C TYR A 362 5.42 11.47 -1.55
N ASN A 363 4.80 12.09 -2.56
CA ASN A 363 5.16 13.44 -3.03
C ASN A 363 4.52 14.53 -2.15
N GLU A 364 4.80 14.51 -0.85
CA GLU A 364 4.12 15.33 0.16
C GLU A 364 5.11 16.13 1.02
N ASN A 365 4.64 17.25 1.56
CA ASN A 365 5.33 17.98 2.62
C ASN A 365 4.67 17.62 3.95
N LEU A 366 5.40 16.98 4.86
CA LEU A 366 4.85 16.50 6.13
C LEU A 366 4.99 17.54 7.24
N ILE A 367 3.89 17.78 7.94
CA ILE A 367 3.83 18.58 9.17
C ILE A 367 3.36 17.65 10.30
N VAL A 368 4.31 17.15 11.09
CA VAL A 368 4.06 16.31 12.26
C VAL A 368 3.81 17.21 13.46
N ASN A 369 2.55 17.62 13.64
CA ASN A 369 2.10 18.56 14.66
C ASN A 369 1.33 17.90 15.83
N LYS A 370 1.36 16.57 15.90
CA LYS A 370 0.80 15.77 16.98
C LYS A 370 1.84 14.76 17.46
N SER A 371 1.74 14.37 18.72
CA SER A 371 2.49 13.25 19.29
C SER A 371 2.09 11.97 18.56
N LEU A 372 2.99 11.35 17.82
CA LEU A 372 2.69 10.21 16.94
C LEU A 372 3.92 9.32 16.80
N THR A 373 3.67 8.02 16.60
CA THR A 373 4.70 7.08 16.11
C THR A 373 4.48 6.86 14.62
N LEU A 374 5.42 7.29 13.80
CA LEU A 374 5.40 7.12 12.34
C LEU A 374 6.45 6.07 11.95
N LEU A 375 6.01 4.96 11.36
CA LEU A 375 6.83 3.83 10.95
C LEU A 375 6.85 3.72 9.42
N GLY A 376 7.98 4.07 8.79
CA GLY A 376 8.21 3.77 7.39
C GLY A 376 8.53 2.28 7.16
N ALA A 377 8.52 1.85 5.91
CA ALA A 377 8.74 0.47 5.49
C ALA A 377 10.05 -0.16 6.00
N ASN A 378 11.03 0.66 6.38
CA ASN A 378 12.31 0.23 6.92
C ASN A 378 12.48 0.62 8.40
N ALA A 379 11.39 0.70 9.17
CA ALA A 379 11.44 0.89 10.61
C ALA A 379 12.36 -0.14 11.26
N ASP A 380 13.25 0.32 12.14
CA ASP A 380 14.28 -0.47 12.83
C ASP A 380 15.33 -1.15 11.92
N ALA A 381 15.26 -0.94 10.59
CA ALA A 381 16.25 -1.48 9.66
C ALA A 381 17.56 -0.70 9.75
N VAL A 382 18.69 -1.41 9.72
CA VAL A 382 20.02 -0.81 9.74
C VAL A 382 20.47 -0.39 8.35
N CYS A 383 21.38 0.58 8.26
CA CYS A 383 22.02 0.97 7.01
C CYS A 383 22.61 -0.25 6.27
N GLY A 384 22.29 -0.38 4.98
CA GLY A 384 22.75 -1.49 4.12
C GLY A 384 21.93 -2.78 4.21
N ALA A 385 20.91 -2.85 5.07
CA ALA A 385 19.95 -3.97 5.14
C ALA A 385 18.50 -3.53 4.81
N ARG A 386 18.36 -2.34 4.19
CA ARG A 386 17.07 -1.73 3.86
C ARG A 386 16.49 -2.36 2.58
N GLY A 387 15.16 -2.48 2.53
CA GLY A 387 14.39 -3.04 1.41
C GLY A 387 13.71 -1.94 0.57
N ALA A 388 12.49 -2.19 0.11
CA ALA A 388 11.66 -1.16 -0.51
C ALA A 388 11.34 -0.04 0.52
N GLU A 389 11.28 1.21 0.07
CA GLU A 389 11.31 2.39 0.96
C GLU A 389 9.98 3.15 0.96
N SER A 390 9.63 3.76 2.10
CA SER A 390 8.64 4.83 2.19
C SER A 390 9.35 6.16 1.91
N VAL A 391 9.35 6.57 0.64
CA VAL A 391 10.12 7.71 0.14
C VAL A 391 9.30 8.99 0.23
N ILE A 392 9.75 9.94 1.05
CA ILE A 392 9.20 11.30 1.11
C ILE A 392 10.03 12.19 0.19
N SER A 393 9.45 12.58 -0.95
CA SER A 393 10.12 13.33 -2.01
C SER A 393 9.20 14.39 -2.60
N PRO A 394 8.89 15.48 -1.88
CA PRO A 394 8.03 16.52 -2.43
C PRO A 394 8.65 17.18 -3.66
N ALA A 395 7.81 17.54 -4.63
CA ALA A 395 8.24 18.28 -5.82
C ALA A 395 8.84 19.66 -5.48
N SER A 396 8.41 20.27 -4.37
CA SER A 396 8.97 21.52 -3.84
C SER A 396 8.69 21.66 -2.33
N GLY A 397 9.42 22.54 -1.65
CA GLY A 397 9.22 22.80 -0.23
C GLY A 397 9.94 21.82 0.69
N LEU A 398 9.66 21.94 1.99
CA LEU A 398 10.29 21.18 3.05
C LEU A 398 9.69 19.75 3.14
N PRO A 399 10.50 18.68 3.10
CA PRO A 399 9.97 17.31 3.20
C PRO A 399 9.32 17.01 4.54
N VAL A 400 10.01 17.26 5.64
CA VAL A 400 9.51 16.88 6.97
C VAL A 400 9.73 18.00 7.98
N SER A 401 8.64 18.45 8.61
CA SER A 401 8.62 19.39 9.73
C SER A 401 7.99 18.73 10.95
N ILE A 402 8.77 18.49 12.00
CA ILE A 402 8.27 17.99 13.28
C ILE A 402 8.16 19.16 14.26
N THR A 403 6.93 19.42 14.71
CA THR A 403 6.60 20.57 15.57
C THR A 403 5.90 20.18 16.87
N ALA A 404 5.73 18.88 17.12
CA ALA A 404 5.16 18.34 18.34
C ALA A 404 6.19 17.56 19.16
N ASP A 405 5.93 17.50 20.47
CA ASP A 405 6.62 16.62 21.40
C ASP A 405 6.10 15.17 21.26
N ASP A 406 6.84 14.21 21.81
CA ASP A 406 6.46 12.79 21.85
C ASP A 406 6.23 12.21 20.44
N VAL A 407 7.23 12.38 19.57
CA VAL A 407 7.19 11.91 18.17
C VAL A 407 8.28 10.88 17.93
N VAL A 408 7.93 9.77 17.29
CA VAL A 408 8.90 8.82 16.72
C VAL A 408 8.78 8.87 15.21
N PHE A 409 9.89 9.15 14.53
CA PHE A 409 10.00 9.18 13.07
C PHE A 409 11.05 8.14 12.64
N ASN A 410 10.57 6.94 12.30
CA ASN A 410 11.38 5.74 12.18
C ASN A 410 11.25 5.11 10.79
N GLY A 411 12.37 4.91 10.07
CA GLY A 411 12.38 4.01 8.93
C GLY A 411 12.08 4.61 7.55
N PHE A 412 12.08 5.93 7.38
CA PHE A 412 11.75 6.58 6.10
C PHE A 412 12.98 6.81 5.21
N GLU A 413 12.75 6.92 3.90
CA GLU A 413 13.66 7.62 2.99
C GLU A 413 13.18 9.06 2.82
N VAL A 414 14.09 10.03 2.95
CA VAL A 414 13.79 11.46 2.81
C VAL A 414 14.77 12.09 1.83
N THR A 415 14.23 12.63 0.74
CA THR A 415 15.03 13.32 -0.28
C THR A 415 14.37 14.62 -0.73
N THR A 416 15.19 15.61 -1.06
CA THR A 416 14.72 16.85 -1.69
C THR A 416 15.82 17.56 -2.44
N ALA A 417 15.70 17.59 -3.76
CA ALA A 417 16.72 18.22 -4.59
C ALA A 417 16.72 19.75 -4.47
N ALA A 418 15.58 20.36 -4.11
CA ALA A 418 15.35 21.80 -4.18
C ALA A 418 15.00 22.46 -2.82
N HIS A 419 15.43 21.88 -1.70
CA HIS A 419 15.26 22.47 -0.38
C HIS A 419 16.48 22.26 0.52
N GLN A 420 16.78 23.25 1.38
CA GLN A 420 17.99 23.26 2.21
C GLN A 420 17.91 22.39 3.47
N TYR A 421 16.73 21.84 3.76
CA TYR A 421 16.49 20.99 4.92
C TYR A 421 15.80 19.71 4.45
N GLY A 422 16.28 18.54 4.90
CA GLY A 422 15.56 17.27 4.77
C GLY A 422 14.51 17.14 5.86
N ILE A 423 14.97 16.95 7.10
CA ILE A 423 14.12 16.87 8.30
C ILE A 423 14.45 18.05 9.22
N ILE A 424 13.42 18.81 9.62
CA ILE A 424 13.55 19.89 10.61
C ILE A 424 12.66 19.64 11.82
N LEU A 425 13.25 19.90 12.98
CA LEU A 425 12.58 19.94 14.27
C LEU A 425 12.92 21.26 14.97
N SER A 426 11.99 21.80 15.75
CA SER A 426 12.23 23.06 16.45
C SER A 426 11.47 23.12 17.76
N GLY A 427 12.22 23.23 18.87
CA GLY A 427 11.63 23.44 20.19
C GLY A 427 10.79 22.28 20.70
N THR A 428 11.12 21.04 20.34
CA THR A 428 10.38 19.84 20.70
C THR A 428 11.13 18.96 21.70
N SER A 429 10.41 18.20 22.52
CA SER A 429 10.94 17.27 23.50
C SER A 429 10.44 15.85 23.22
N ASN A 430 11.16 14.84 23.70
CA ASN A 430 10.80 13.43 23.52
C ASN A 430 10.63 13.06 22.04
N VAL A 431 11.59 13.42 21.20
CA VAL A 431 11.55 13.11 19.78
C VAL A 431 12.66 12.16 19.37
N GLU A 432 12.29 11.12 18.63
CA GLU A 432 13.21 10.14 18.06
C GLU A 432 13.18 10.22 16.53
N VAL A 433 14.30 10.57 15.91
CA VAL A 433 14.51 10.51 14.46
C VAL A 433 15.51 9.39 14.20
N VAL A 434 15.00 8.21 13.86
CA VAL A 434 15.79 6.98 13.87
C VAL A 434 15.64 6.15 12.61
N HIS A 435 16.69 5.41 12.24
CA HIS A 435 16.65 4.48 11.10
C HIS A 435 16.13 5.12 9.79
N ASN A 436 16.39 6.40 9.54
CA ASN A 436 16.00 7.05 8.29
C ASN A 436 17.16 7.06 7.29
N ASN A 437 16.85 7.00 6.00
CA ASN A 437 17.77 7.24 4.90
C ASN A 437 17.56 8.68 4.39
N VAL A 438 18.45 9.61 4.71
CA VAL A 438 18.32 11.04 4.38
C VAL A 438 19.41 11.43 3.38
N HIS A 439 19.02 11.69 2.14
CA HIS A 439 20.00 11.96 1.08
C HIS A 439 19.53 12.92 0.00
N ASP A 440 20.48 13.30 -0.87
CA ASP A 440 20.29 14.22 -2.00
C ASP A 440 19.68 15.58 -1.61
N ILE A 441 19.91 16.01 -0.38
CA ILE A 441 19.38 17.26 0.14
C ILE A 441 20.10 18.42 -0.54
N ASN A 442 19.30 19.27 -1.18
CA ASN A 442 19.74 20.47 -1.89
C ASN A 442 20.70 20.18 -3.06
N SER A 443 20.55 19.01 -3.70
CA SER A 443 21.39 18.56 -4.82
C SER A 443 21.21 19.37 -6.12
N SER A 444 20.06 20.01 -6.34
CA SER A 444 19.73 20.75 -7.56
C SER A 444 19.38 22.23 -7.36
N ALA A 445 19.34 22.71 -6.11
CA ALA A 445 18.76 24.01 -5.82
C ALA A 445 19.65 25.19 -6.29
N THR A 446 19.11 26.01 -7.20
CA THR A 446 19.80 27.20 -7.74
C THR A 446 18.94 28.46 -7.68
N PRO A 447 19.38 29.56 -7.03
CA PRO A 447 20.37 29.62 -5.96
C PRO A 447 19.67 29.49 -4.60
N VAL A 448 19.88 28.40 -3.89
CA VAL A 448 19.66 28.41 -2.44
C VAL A 448 20.78 29.25 -1.84
N ILE A 449 20.46 30.20 -0.95
CA ILE A 449 21.43 31.14 -0.34
C ILE A 449 21.65 30.87 1.14
N ALA A 450 21.30 29.68 1.62
CA ALA A 450 21.37 29.36 3.05
C ALA A 450 22.05 28.02 3.28
N ASN A 451 22.33 27.76 4.56
CA ASN A 451 23.04 26.56 4.99
C ASN A 451 22.14 25.33 4.79
N THR A 452 22.74 24.24 4.33
CA THR A 452 22.03 22.99 4.06
C THR A 452 22.18 22.02 5.22
N TYR A 453 21.10 21.32 5.59
CA TYR A 453 21.11 20.30 6.63
C TYR A 453 20.33 19.06 6.23
N GLY A 454 20.89 17.88 6.49
CA GLY A 454 20.14 16.62 6.40
C GLY A 454 19.05 16.58 7.48
N ILE A 455 19.49 16.58 8.74
CA ILE A 455 18.64 16.68 9.92
C ILE A 455 19.03 17.93 10.72
N TYR A 456 18.05 18.79 10.98
CA TYR A 456 18.25 20.04 11.71
C TYR A 456 17.31 20.13 12.92
N TYR A 457 17.89 20.34 14.10
CA TYR A 457 17.15 20.65 15.31
C TYR A 457 17.46 22.09 15.74
N SER A 458 16.42 22.91 15.86
CA SER A 458 16.50 24.26 16.42
C SER A 458 16.17 24.24 17.92
N VAL A 459 17.07 24.78 18.74
CA VAL A 459 16.87 25.15 20.14
C VAL A 459 16.43 26.63 20.16
N PRO A 460 15.14 26.92 20.36
CA PRO A 460 14.64 28.29 20.33
C PRO A 460 15.07 29.08 21.56
N ASN A 461 14.83 30.40 21.53
CA ASN A 461 15.19 31.29 22.64
C ASN A 461 14.24 31.11 23.82
N GLY A 462 14.80 30.88 25.01
CA GLY A 462 14.03 30.79 26.25
C GLY A 462 13.41 29.42 26.51
N ASP A 463 13.49 28.50 25.55
CA ASP A 463 12.95 27.16 25.69
C ASP A 463 13.86 26.25 26.52
N ALA A 464 13.25 25.27 27.16
CA ALA A 464 13.93 24.18 27.86
C ALA A 464 13.37 22.87 27.31
N ASN A 465 14.03 22.34 26.28
CA ASN A 465 13.65 21.08 25.63
C ASN A 465 14.54 19.95 26.14
N SER A 466 14.06 18.72 26.03
CA SER A 466 14.79 17.55 26.51
C SER A 466 14.52 16.30 25.67
N ASN A 467 15.41 15.31 25.79
CA ASN A 467 15.19 13.95 25.29
C ASN A 467 14.96 13.91 23.77
N VAL A 468 15.97 14.33 23.02
CA VAL A 468 15.96 14.29 21.55
C VAL A 468 16.99 13.28 21.09
N THR A 469 16.55 12.28 20.33
CA THR A 469 17.41 11.22 19.79
C THR A 469 17.47 11.32 18.28
N ILE A 470 18.69 11.40 17.74
CA ILE A 470 18.98 11.26 16.31
C ILE A 470 19.95 10.09 16.16
N ALA A 471 19.43 8.90 15.85
CA ALA A 471 20.24 7.69 15.88
C ALA A 471 19.99 6.72 14.73
N ASP A 472 21.00 5.93 14.39
CA ASP A 472 20.88 4.83 13.41
C ASP A 472 20.43 5.28 11.99
N ASN A 473 20.57 6.57 11.67
CA ASN A 473 20.23 7.10 10.35
C ASN A 473 21.38 6.93 9.34
N CYS A 474 21.04 6.70 8.09
CA CYS A 474 21.95 6.77 6.94
C CYS A 474 21.81 8.17 6.33
N ILE A 475 22.87 8.98 6.37
CA ILE A 475 22.83 10.36 5.90
C ILE A 475 23.94 10.57 4.89
N ASP A 476 23.57 10.85 3.65
CA ASP A 476 24.53 11.05 2.57
C ASP A 476 24.14 12.19 1.62
N SER A 477 25.05 12.56 0.72
CA SER A 477 24.78 13.51 -0.37
C SER A 477 24.14 14.83 0.07
N ILE A 478 24.57 15.36 1.23
CA ILE A 478 24.11 16.64 1.77
C ILE A 478 24.94 17.76 1.16
N ALA A 479 24.36 18.52 0.23
CA ALA A 479 25.14 19.39 -0.64
C ALA A 479 24.74 20.87 -0.55
N SER A 480 25.73 21.73 -0.33
CA SER A 480 25.67 23.16 -0.69
C SER A 480 26.77 23.51 -1.72
N SER A 481 27.27 22.52 -2.45
CA SER A 481 28.34 22.66 -3.46
C SER A 481 28.04 23.72 -4.52
N ASN A 482 26.76 23.82 -4.91
CA ASN A 482 26.26 24.80 -5.88
C ASN A 482 25.94 26.18 -5.27
N VAL A 483 26.14 26.36 -3.95
CA VAL A 483 25.79 27.57 -3.20
C VAL A 483 27.04 28.33 -2.78
N THR A 484 27.09 29.62 -3.12
CA THR A 484 28.13 30.54 -2.64
C THR A 484 27.81 30.97 -1.22
N GLY A 485 28.77 30.79 -0.31
CA GLY A 485 28.71 31.36 1.02
C GLY A 485 27.86 30.59 2.04
N SER A 486 27.50 29.33 1.76
CA SER A 486 26.73 28.49 2.68
C SER A 486 27.46 27.23 3.11
N SER A 487 27.43 26.94 4.41
CA SER A 487 27.90 25.68 4.98
C SER A 487 26.87 24.58 4.72
N CYS A 488 27.27 23.33 4.90
CA CYS A 488 26.32 22.23 5.03
C CYS A 488 26.67 21.36 6.24
N ALA A 489 25.67 20.70 6.81
CA ALA A 489 25.88 19.70 7.83
C ALA A 489 24.96 18.49 7.66
N ALA A 490 25.43 17.26 7.90
CA ALA A 490 24.51 16.12 7.94
C ALA A 490 23.55 16.22 9.14
N ILE A 491 24.08 16.53 10.33
CA ILE A 491 23.26 16.80 11.53
C ILE A 491 23.64 18.17 12.11
N GLY A 492 22.64 19.04 12.31
CA GLY A 492 22.82 20.35 12.93
C GLY A 492 21.94 20.53 14.16
N ILE A 493 22.55 20.75 15.33
CA ILE A 493 21.87 21.20 16.55
C ILE A 493 22.23 22.68 16.74
N LEU A 494 21.27 23.54 16.44
CA LEU A 494 21.42 24.99 16.33
C LEU A 494 20.39 25.65 17.26
N GLN A 495 20.36 26.96 17.50
CA GLN A 495 20.96 28.08 16.79
C GLN A 495 22.04 28.79 17.61
N SER A 496 23.02 29.39 16.93
CA SER A 496 24.14 30.09 17.58
C SER A 496 23.70 31.28 18.40
N THR A 497 22.53 31.85 18.09
CA THR A 497 21.92 32.95 18.83
C THR A 497 21.02 32.49 19.97
N SER A 498 20.93 31.19 20.24
CA SER A 498 19.99 30.63 21.21
C SER A 498 20.27 31.12 22.64
N THR A 499 19.19 31.33 23.40
CA THR A 499 19.20 31.45 24.86
C THR A 499 18.59 30.23 25.55
N GLY A 500 18.07 29.25 24.80
CA GLY A 500 17.40 28.06 25.31
C GLY A 500 18.36 26.92 25.69
N THR A 501 17.84 25.93 26.39
CA THR A 501 18.57 24.73 26.81
C THR A 501 17.98 23.49 26.15
N LEU A 502 18.84 22.62 25.64
CA LEU A 502 18.50 21.25 25.27
C LEU A 502 19.20 20.29 26.24
N SER A 503 18.47 19.48 26.98
CA SER A 503 19.04 18.39 27.79
C SER A 503 18.83 17.02 27.14
N ASP A 504 19.63 16.02 27.52
CA ASP A 504 19.40 14.63 27.15
C ASP A 504 19.36 14.41 25.62
N LEU A 505 20.29 15.07 24.90
CA LEU A 505 20.47 14.89 23.47
C LEU A 505 21.28 13.62 23.20
N VAL A 506 20.74 12.71 22.40
CA VAL A 506 21.47 11.51 21.94
C VAL A 506 21.70 11.59 20.44
N ILE A 507 22.98 11.57 20.02
CA ILE A 507 23.34 11.37 18.62
C ILE A 507 24.24 10.14 18.53
N ALA A 508 23.71 9.03 18.02
CA ALA A 508 24.40 7.74 18.07
C ALA A 508 24.23 6.92 16.79
N ARG A 509 25.27 6.20 16.37
CA ARG A 509 25.21 5.18 15.29
C ARG A 509 24.68 5.68 13.93
N ASN A 510 24.71 6.99 13.67
CA ASN A 510 24.43 7.50 12.34
C ASN A 510 25.62 7.21 11.40
N THR A 511 25.33 6.77 10.17
CA THR A 511 26.32 6.65 9.10
C THR A 511 26.26 7.93 8.27
N ILE A 512 27.38 8.66 8.18
CA ILE A 512 27.45 9.95 7.48
C ILE A 512 28.50 9.90 6.38
N THR A 513 28.08 10.14 5.14
CA THR A 513 28.97 10.24 3.96
C THR A 513 28.61 11.46 3.11
N ASP A 514 29.50 11.86 2.19
CA ASP A 514 29.23 12.82 1.12
C ASP A 514 28.56 14.15 1.51
N VAL A 515 29.02 14.74 2.61
CA VAL A 515 28.66 16.11 3.01
C VAL A 515 29.56 17.11 2.28
N ASN A 516 28.99 17.82 1.31
CA ASN A 516 29.74 18.58 0.31
C ASN A 516 29.37 20.07 0.27
N VAL A 517 30.36 20.94 0.29
CA VAL A 517 30.21 22.42 0.17
C VAL A 517 30.95 22.95 -1.04
N ASN A 518 30.68 24.22 -1.40
CA ASN A 518 31.50 24.92 -2.38
C ASN A 518 32.94 25.05 -1.87
N THR A 519 33.93 24.64 -2.67
CA THR A 519 35.35 24.63 -2.29
C THR A 519 36.12 25.88 -2.74
N GLY A 520 35.41 26.92 -3.21
CA GLY A 520 36.01 28.21 -3.55
C GLY A 520 36.63 28.91 -2.34
N SER A 521 37.53 29.86 -2.59
CA SER A 521 38.12 30.66 -1.51
C SER A 521 37.05 31.42 -0.72
N TRP A 522 37.26 31.61 0.58
CA TRP A 522 36.39 32.44 1.41
C TRP A 522 36.18 33.85 0.79
N PRO A 523 34.96 34.40 0.78
CA PRO A 523 33.74 33.91 1.43
C PRO A 523 32.89 32.95 0.57
N THR A 524 33.36 32.57 -0.62
CA THR A 524 32.62 31.73 -1.57
C THR A 524 32.44 30.32 -1.06
N GLY A 525 33.51 29.66 -0.63
CA GLY A 525 33.42 28.37 0.04
C GLY A 525 33.19 28.51 1.54
N LYS A 526 32.56 27.49 2.12
CA LYS A 526 32.30 27.35 3.56
C LYS A 526 32.72 25.96 4.05
N ILE A 527 32.18 25.54 5.20
CA ILE A 527 32.61 24.33 5.90
C ILE A 527 31.54 23.25 5.74
N ALA A 528 31.98 22.03 5.42
CA ALA A 528 31.17 20.82 5.49
C ALA A 528 31.32 20.21 6.89
N TYR A 529 30.21 20.01 7.59
CA TYR A 529 30.21 19.38 8.91
C TYR A 529 29.53 18.02 8.83
N GLY A 530 30.16 16.94 9.30
CA GLY A 530 29.40 15.72 9.59
C GLY A 530 28.32 16.03 10.64
N MET A 531 28.73 16.68 11.72
CA MET A 531 27.83 17.15 12.78
C MET A 531 28.26 18.53 13.25
N ILE A 532 27.30 19.38 13.60
CA ILE A 532 27.55 20.66 14.26
C ILE A 532 26.61 20.85 15.45
N LEU A 533 27.19 21.11 16.62
CA LEU A 533 26.47 21.49 17.84
C LEU A 533 26.83 22.94 18.16
N ASN A 534 25.89 23.85 17.96
CA ASN A 534 26.16 25.28 17.92
C ASN A 534 25.03 26.11 18.50
N THR A 535 24.63 25.79 19.73
CA THR A 535 23.60 26.49 20.51
C THR A 535 24.22 27.57 21.38
N GLY A 536 23.80 28.82 21.22
CA GLY A 536 24.20 29.94 22.08
C GLY A 536 25.68 30.31 22.02
N SER A 537 26.29 30.20 20.84
CA SER A 537 27.71 30.46 20.59
C SER A 537 28.02 31.79 19.88
N SER A 538 27.00 32.61 19.59
CA SER A 538 27.17 33.86 18.85
C SER A 538 28.09 34.81 19.62
N GLY A 539 29.21 35.20 19.00
CA GLY A 539 30.12 36.22 19.53
C GLY A 539 29.61 37.66 19.34
N TYR A 540 28.49 37.84 18.64
CA TYR A 540 27.94 39.16 18.30
C TYR A 540 26.75 39.57 19.18
N LEU A 541 26.14 38.61 19.89
CA LEU A 541 24.97 38.82 20.73
C LEU A 541 25.19 38.13 22.08
N THR A 542 24.60 38.68 23.15
CA THR A 542 24.55 37.96 24.43
C THR A 542 23.69 36.71 24.25
N THR A 543 24.30 35.55 24.43
CA THR A 543 23.65 34.24 24.30
C THR A 543 23.91 33.42 25.55
N THR A 544 22.94 32.61 25.95
CA THR A 544 23.01 31.72 27.12
C THR A 544 22.64 30.29 26.77
N GLY A 545 22.42 30.01 25.48
CA GLY A 545 21.98 28.72 25.04
C GLY A 545 23.04 27.65 25.27
N LYS A 546 22.59 26.44 25.58
CA LYS A 546 23.48 25.34 25.94
C LYS A 546 22.82 24.00 25.65
N ILE A 547 23.64 23.00 25.38
CA ILE A 547 23.25 21.59 25.42
C ILE A 547 23.88 20.99 26.68
N ILE A 548 23.11 20.27 27.47
CA ILE A 548 23.55 19.62 28.71
C ILE A 548 23.16 18.14 28.69
N ASP A 549 23.84 17.33 29.50
CA ASP A 549 23.53 15.91 29.68
C ASP A 549 23.46 15.12 28.34
N VAL A 550 24.54 15.21 27.54
CA VAL A 550 24.72 14.59 26.21
C VAL A 550 25.34 13.21 26.29
#